data_AF-A0A940M4Y7-F1
#
_entry.id   AF-A0A940M4Y7-F1
#
_cell.length_a   1.000
_cell.length_b   1.000
_cell.length_c   1.000
_cell.angle_alpha   90.00
_cell.angle_beta   90.00
_cell.angle_gamma   90.00
#
_symmetry.space_group_name_H-M   'P 1'
#
loop_
_entity.id
_entity.type
_entity.pdbx_description
1 polymer ?
#
loop_
_entity_poly.entity_id
_entity_poly.type
_entity_poly.pdbx_seq_one_letter_code
_entity_poly.pdbx_strand_id
1 'polypeptide(L)'
;MIASTNEPFWQASVIGNALLLRGIGSERSLAVTASDIAGDTRTIRASDPNGKVELQVIAAPCQDTMAGAKFPLSAVLAIDGGAPVNGCARPASMPPPGEPK
;
A
#
# COMPACT_ATOMS: atom_id res chain seq x y z
N MET A 1 6.50 -5.67 -2.50
CA MET A 1 6.46 -4.61 -1.46
C MET A 1 5.13 -4.68 -0.75
N ILE A 2 5.03 -4.17 0.47
CA ILE A 2 3.80 -4.21 1.27
C ILE A 2 3.52 -2.79 1.77
N ALA A 3 2.32 -2.30 1.50
CA ALA A 3 1.76 -1.06 2.05
C ALA A 3 0.56 -1.41 2.94
N SER A 4 0.39 -0.70 4.03
CA SER A 4 -0.71 -0.91 4.97
C SER A 4 -1.03 0.34 5.77
N THR A 5 -2.26 0.43 6.24
CA THR A 5 -2.65 1.41 7.25
C THR A 5 -3.50 0.76 8.32
N ASN A 6 -3.55 1.37 9.50
CA ASN A 6 -4.36 0.89 10.61
C ASN A 6 -5.79 1.41 10.58
N GLU A 7 -6.03 2.61 10.02
CA GLU A 7 -7.38 3.19 9.94
C GLU A 7 -7.58 4.00 8.65
N PRO A 8 -8.58 3.64 7.81
CA PRO A 8 -9.29 2.36 7.78
C PRO A 8 -8.35 1.19 7.45
N PHE A 9 -8.48 0.04 8.13
CA PHE A 9 -7.57 -1.08 7.94
C PHE A 9 -7.51 -1.55 6.48
N TRP A 10 -6.33 -1.45 5.87
CA TRP A 10 -6.06 -2.04 4.57
C TRP A 10 -4.61 -2.48 4.45
N GLN A 11 -4.38 -3.46 3.58
CA GLN A 11 -3.04 -3.91 3.20
C GLN A 11 -2.99 -4.19 1.70
N ALA A 12 -2.03 -3.58 1.01
CA ALA A 12 -1.73 -3.81 -0.39
C ALA A 12 -0.35 -4.46 -0.54
N SER A 13 -0.31 -5.67 -1.08
CA SER A 13 0.93 -6.42 -1.36
C SER A 13 1.15 -6.54 -2.86
N VAL A 14 2.25 -6.00 -3.35
CA VAL A 14 2.62 -6.13 -4.77
C VAL A 14 3.57 -7.31 -4.93
N ILE A 15 3.11 -8.32 -5.68
CA ILE A 15 3.78 -9.60 -5.92
C ILE A 15 3.82 -9.83 -7.43
N GLY A 16 5.01 -9.75 -8.04
CA GLY A 16 5.15 -9.86 -9.49
C GLY A 16 4.30 -8.80 -10.20
N ASN A 17 3.34 -9.26 -11.02
CA ASN A 17 2.43 -8.42 -11.79
C ASN A 17 1.01 -8.33 -11.19
N ALA A 18 0.86 -8.65 -9.91
CA ALA A 18 -0.40 -8.58 -9.18
C ALA A 18 -0.30 -7.71 -7.92
N LEU A 19 -1.37 -7.01 -7.60
CA LEU A 19 -1.57 -6.28 -6.36
C LEU A 19 -2.67 -7.00 -5.56
N LEU A 20 -2.29 -7.57 -4.43
CA LEU A 20 -3.22 -8.20 -3.49
C LEU A 20 -3.66 -7.16 -2.45
N LEU A 21 -4.94 -6.77 -2.51
CA LEU A 21 -5.55 -5.82 -1.58
C LEU A 21 -6.39 -6.57 -0.54
N ARG A 22 -6.22 -6.24 0.74
CA ARG A 22 -6.95 -6.80 1.89
C ARG A 22 -7.51 -5.67 2.76
N GLY A 23 -8.59 -5.96 3.50
CA GLY A 23 -9.12 -5.09 4.57
C GLY A 23 -10.28 -4.17 4.19
N ILE A 24 -10.40 -3.77 2.92
CA ILE A 24 -11.51 -2.92 2.44
C ILE A 24 -12.66 -3.82 1.97
N GLY A 25 -13.35 -4.43 2.93
CA GLY A 25 -14.54 -5.26 2.72
C GLY A 25 -14.28 -6.68 2.17
N SER A 26 -13.23 -6.91 1.38
CA SER A 26 -12.87 -8.23 0.84
C SER A 26 -11.40 -8.30 0.41
N GLU A 27 -10.86 -9.51 0.24
CA GLU A 27 -9.57 -9.72 -0.43
C GLU A 27 -9.76 -9.67 -1.95
N ARG A 28 -8.96 -8.84 -2.64
CA ARG A 28 -8.99 -8.68 -4.09
C ARG A 28 -7.59 -8.87 -4.67
N SER A 29 -7.50 -9.60 -5.76
CA SER A 29 -6.28 -9.72 -6.57
C SER A 29 -6.47 -8.90 -7.83
N LEU A 30 -5.72 -7.81 -7.95
CA LEU A 30 -5.78 -6.89 -9.07
C LEU A 30 -4.57 -7.07 -9.99
N ALA A 31 -4.80 -7.08 -11.30
CA ALA A 31 -3.71 -7.13 -12.27
C ALA A 31 -3.03 -5.75 -12.32
N VAL A 32 -1.71 -5.71 -12.17
CA VAL A 32 -0.93 -4.47 -12.32
C VAL A 32 -0.90 -4.10 -13.79
N THR A 33 -1.48 -2.96 -14.13
CA THR A 33 -1.54 -2.44 -15.50
C THR A 33 -0.44 -1.43 -15.78
N ALA A 34 0.02 -0.71 -14.76
CA ALA A 34 1.17 0.19 -14.88
C ALA A 34 1.92 0.31 -13.55
N SER A 35 3.23 0.55 -13.63
CA SER A 35 4.10 0.85 -12.50
C SER A 35 5.13 1.89 -12.93
N ASP A 36 4.93 3.13 -12.53
CA ASP A 36 5.79 4.26 -12.89
C ASP A 36 6.60 4.71 -11.68
N ILE A 37 7.80 5.24 -11.93
CA ILE A 37 8.64 5.85 -10.91
C ILE A 37 8.95 7.28 -11.35
N ALA A 38 8.62 8.25 -10.49
CA ALA A 38 8.86 9.65 -10.71
C ALA A 38 9.47 10.26 -9.43
N GLY A 39 10.76 10.58 -9.49
CA GLY A 39 11.53 11.02 -8.31
C GLY A 39 11.47 9.96 -7.21
N ASP A 40 11.04 10.38 -6.02
CA ASP A 40 10.92 9.53 -4.83
C ASP A 40 9.59 8.78 -4.74
N THR A 41 8.71 8.92 -5.74
CA THR A 41 7.38 8.32 -5.75
C THR A 41 7.28 7.22 -6.79
N ARG A 42 6.83 6.04 -6.36
CA ARG A 42 6.41 4.94 -7.22
C ARG A 42 4.89 4.88 -7.24
N THR A 43 4.30 4.99 -8.43
CA THR A 43 2.85 4.89 -8.64
C THR A 43 2.52 3.57 -9.33
N ILE A 44 1.69 2.76 -8.67
CA ILE A 44 1.28 1.44 -9.15
C ILE A 44 -0.22 1.51 -9.40
N ARG A 45 -0.61 1.23 -10.64
CA ARG A 45 -2.00 1.18 -11.07
C ARG A 45 -2.36 -0.27 -11.34
N ALA A 46 -3.42 -0.73 -10.70
CA ALA A 46 -3.93 -2.09 -10.81
C ALA A 46 -5.45 -2.08 -11.00
N SER A 47 -5.99 -3.09 -11.65
CA SER A 47 -7.44 -3.21 -11.87
C SER A 47 -7.91 -4.64 -11.92
N ASP A 48 -9.18 -4.85 -11.61
CA ASP A 48 -9.92 -6.10 -11.75
C ASP A 48 -11.34 -5.78 -12.31
N PRO A 49 -12.23 -6.77 -12.52
CA PRO A 49 -13.61 -6.49 -12.97
C PRO A 49 -14.46 -5.65 -12.00
N ASN A 50 -14.04 -5.51 -10.75
CA ASN A 50 -14.75 -4.78 -9.70
C ASN A 50 -14.23 -3.35 -9.51
N GLY A 51 -13.21 -2.91 -10.25
CA GLY A 51 -12.70 -1.54 -10.18
C GLY A 51 -11.19 -1.40 -10.34
N LYS A 52 -10.70 -0.21 -9.99
CA LYS A 52 -9.32 0.23 -10.14
C LYS A 52 -8.73 0.63 -8.79
N VAL A 53 -7.45 0.37 -8.63
CA VAL A 53 -6.67 0.73 -7.45
C VAL A 53 -5.41 1.45 -7.91
N GLU A 54 -5.15 2.60 -7.29
CA GLU A 54 -3.88 3.30 -7.40
C GLU A 54 -3.19 3.27 -6.04
N LEU A 55 -1.96 2.76 -6.03
CA LEU A 55 -1.08 2.75 -4.87
C LEU A 55 0.14 3.61 -5.19
N GLN A 56 0.28 4.71 -4.46
CA GLN A 56 1.47 5.54 -4.48
C GLN A 56 2.35 5.17 -3.28
N VAL A 57 3.63 4.95 -3.51
CA VAL A 57 4.61 4.71 -2.45
C VAL A 57 5.73 5.70 -2.59
N ILE A 58 5.98 6.42 -1.49
CA ILE A 58 6.87 7.57 -1.44
C ILE A 58 8.05 7.18 -0.55
N ALA A 59 9.28 7.52 -0.99
CA ALA A 59 10.50 7.33 -0.21
C ALA A 59 10.63 8.36 0.93
N ALA A 60 9.63 8.36 1.81
CA ALA A 60 9.56 9.19 3.00
C ALA A 60 9.30 8.31 4.22
N PRO A 61 9.94 8.57 5.38
CA PRO A 61 9.68 7.81 6.59
C PRO A 61 8.23 8.01 7.05
N CYS A 62 7.60 6.91 7.44
CA CYS A 62 6.23 6.88 7.94
C CYS A 62 6.23 6.26 9.33
N GLN A 63 5.43 6.82 10.23
CA GLN A 63 5.22 6.25 11.55
C GLN A 63 3.75 5.94 11.73
N ASP A 64 3.48 4.69 12.06
CA ASP A 64 2.15 4.25 12.45
C ASP A 64 1.77 4.90 13.78
N THR A 65 0.66 5.63 13.78
CA THR A 65 0.18 6.41 14.92
C THR A 65 -0.30 5.54 16.08
N MET A 66 -0.72 4.31 15.81
CA MET A 66 -1.26 3.39 16.82
C MET A 66 -0.18 2.47 17.40
N ALA A 67 0.66 1.89 16.53
CA ALA A 67 1.68 0.94 16.95
C ALA A 67 3.04 1.59 17.27
N GLY A 68 3.25 2.87 16.92
CA GLY A 68 4.56 3.52 16.97
C GLY A 68 5.58 2.93 15.99
N ALA A 69 5.13 2.03 15.11
CA ALA A 69 5.95 1.31 14.16
C ALA A 69 6.52 2.27 13.10
N LYS A 70 7.84 2.20 12.90
CA LYS A 70 8.53 3.01 11.90
C LYS A 70 8.69 2.23 10.59
N PHE A 71 8.32 2.88 9.52
CA PHE A 71 8.41 2.39 8.16
C PHE A 71 9.32 3.31 7.35
N PRO A 72 10.15 2.76 6.46
CA PRO A 72 11.05 3.57 5.64
C PRO A 72 10.31 4.31 4.51
N LEU A 73 9.08 3.91 4.20
CA LEU A 73 8.29 4.45 3.09
C LEU A 73 6.88 4.84 3.57
N SER A 74 6.30 5.84 2.92
CA SER A 74 4.90 6.24 3.07
C SER A 74 4.09 5.67 1.90
N ALA A 75 2.81 5.44 2.10
CA ALA A 75 1.91 4.96 1.06
C ALA A 75 0.61 5.77 1.02
N VAL A 76 0.04 5.89 -0.16
CA VAL A 76 -1.30 6.46 -0.38
C VAL A 76 -2.06 5.51 -1.29
N LEU A 77 -3.24 5.08 -0.85
CA LEU A 77 -4.12 4.19 -1.59
C LEU A 77 -5.36 4.97 -2.06
N ALA A 78 -5.70 4.89 -3.34
CA ALA A 78 -6.96 5.38 -3.87
C ALA A 78 -7.69 4.24 -4.61
N ILE A 79 -8.99 4.09 -4.36
CA ILE A 79 -9.85 3.09 -5.00
C ILE A 79 -10.89 3.81 -5.84
N ASP A 80 -10.96 3.47 -7.13
CA ASP A 80 -11.91 4.04 -8.10
C ASP A 80 -11.93 5.58 -8.14
N GLY A 81 -10.78 6.21 -7.87
CA GLY A 81 -10.67 7.68 -7.79
C GLY A 81 -11.34 8.30 -6.56
N GLY A 82 -11.72 7.49 -5.57
CA GLY A 82 -12.23 7.93 -4.28
C GLY A 82 -11.18 8.63 -3.42
N ALA A 83 -11.58 8.96 -2.19
CA ALA A 83 -10.71 9.68 -1.26
C ALA A 83 -9.41 8.89 -0.98
N PRO A 84 -8.24 9.52 -1.14
CA PRO A 84 -6.96 8.87 -0.87
C PRO A 84 -6.83 8.55 0.62
N VAL A 85 -6.36 7.34 0.90
CA VAL A 85 -6.12 6.83 2.25
C VAL A 85 -4.62 6.70 2.47
N ASN A 86 -4.11 7.44 3.45
CA ASN A 86 -2.70 7.38 3.83
C ASN A 86 -2.39 6.10 4.60
N GLY A 87 -1.18 5.59 4.40
CA GLY A 87 -0.62 4.44 5.10
C GLY A 87 0.90 4.47 5.07
N CYS A 88 1.51 3.43 5.61
CA CYS A 88 2.95 3.23 5.58
C CYS A 88 3.30 2.04 4.67
N ALA A 89 4.55 2.00 4.18
CA ALA A 89 5.03 0.93 3.32
C ALA A 89 6.41 0.42 3.74
N ARG A 90 6.66 -0.85 3.40
CA ARG A 90 7.95 -1.51 3.55
C ARG A 90 8.26 -2.43 2.37
N PRO A 91 9.56 -2.71 2.12
CA PRO A 91 9.95 -3.84 1.29
C PRO A 91 9.33 -5.14 1.81
N ALA A 92 8.95 -6.04 0.91
CA ALA A 92 8.37 -7.34 1.31
C ALA A 92 9.39 -8.23 2.05
N SER A 93 10.68 -7.99 1.85
CA SER A 93 11.80 -8.65 2.54
C SER A 93 12.03 -8.16 3.97
N MET A 94 11.51 -6.99 4.34
CA MET A 94 11.60 -6.48 5.71
C MET A 94 10.50 -7.14 6.55
N PRO A 95 10.76 -7.67 7.76
CA PRO A 95 9.70 -8.22 8.60
C PRO A 95 8.65 -7.16 8.96
N PRO A 96 7.40 -7.56 9.29
CA PRO A 96 6.43 -6.62 9.87
C PRO A 96 7.02 -5.98 11.13
N PRO A 97 6.71 -4.70 11.41
CA PRO A 97 7.14 -4.09 12.67
C PRO A 97 6.60 -4.93 13.83
N GLY A 98 7.49 -5.36 14.73
CA GLY A 98 7.08 -6.00 15.96
C GLY A 98 6.41 -4.99 16.89
N GLU A 99 5.50 -5.45 17.73
CA GLU A 99 4.97 -4.65 18.84
C GLU A 99 6.15 -4.13 19.69
N PRO A 100 6.15 -2.86 20.11
CA PRO A 100 7.14 -2.38 21.07
C PRO A 100 7.03 -3.22 22.34
N LYS A 101 8.17 -3.76 22.78
CA LYS A 101 8.29 -4.58 23.98
C LYS A 101 8.26 -3.73 25.25
#